data_AF-A0A4P0XIM2-F1
#
_entry.id   AF-A0A4P0XIM2-F1
#
_cell.length_a   1.000
_cell.length_b   1.000
_cell.length_c   1.000
_cell.angle_alpha   90.00
_cell.angle_beta   90.00
_cell.angle_gamma   90.00
#
_symmetry.space_group_name_H-M   'P 1'
#
loop_
_entity.id
_entity.type
_entity.pdbx_description
1 polymer ?
#
loop_
_entity_poly.entity_id
_entity_poly.type
_entity_poly.pdbx_seq_one_letter_code
_entity_poly.pdbx_strand_id
1 'polypeptide(L)'
;MGNQGYSQLTQEQQATVQKLHNDYYAQTSALRQQLQSKRYEYNALLTAQKPDSGKIEAVAQEMEGLRQKLDQQRVKFDIALAEAGVPRGAGMGYGGCRGSAGGHMA
;
A
#
# COMPACT_ATOMS: atom_id res chain seq x y z
N MET A 1 7.86 0.77 29.25
CA MET A 1 6.93 -0.36 28.97
C MET A 1 6.25 -0.06 27.64
N GLY A 2 6.36 -0.80 26.55
CA GLY A 2 7.11 -1.98 26.16
C GLY A 2 7.02 -2.00 24.63
N ASN A 3 8.17 -2.16 23.98
CA ASN A 3 8.34 -2.18 22.53
C ASN A 3 7.73 -3.48 21.96
N GLN A 4 6.41 -3.62 21.97
CA GLN A 4 5.70 -4.90 21.74
C GLN A 4 5.04 -4.97 20.37
N GLY A 5 5.82 -4.76 19.32
CA GLY A 5 5.35 -5.01 17.94
C GLY A 5 6.42 -5.52 16.98
N TYR A 6 7.70 -5.24 17.29
CA TYR A 6 8.82 -5.56 16.41
C TYR A 6 9.75 -6.66 16.94
N SER A 7 9.48 -7.23 18.11
CA SER A 7 10.44 -8.04 18.86
C SER A 7 10.21 -9.55 18.79
N GLN A 8 9.93 -10.16 17.62
CA GLN A 8 10.08 -11.63 17.48
C GLN A 8 9.97 -12.26 16.07
N LEU A 9 10.16 -11.54 14.96
CA LEU A 9 10.35 -12.25 13.68
C LEU A 9 11.76 -12.84 13.62
N THR A 10 11.89 -14.12 13.22
CA THR A 10 13.19 -14.70 12.92
C THR A 10 13.83 -14.01 11.71
N GLN A 11 15.16 -14.12 11.54
CA GLN A 11 15.84 -13.57 10.34
C GLN A 11 15.24 -14.12 9.04
N GLU A 12 14.83 -15.39 9.07
CA GLU A 12 14.21 -16.07 7.93
C GLU A 12 12.80 -15.52 7.63
N GLN A 13 12.01 -15.23 8.66
CA GLN A 13 10.72 -14.55 8.52
C GLN A 13 10.90 -13.13 8.00
N GLN A 14 11.91 -12.38 8.47
CA GLN A 14 12.20 -11.03 7.98
C GLN A 14 12.56 -11.04 6.49
N ALA A 15 13.41 -11.98 6.05
CA ALA A 15 13.75 -12.14 4.64
C ALA A 15 12.52 -12.50 3.79
N THR A 16 11.66 -13.38 4.30
CA THR A 16 10.41 -13.77 3.65
C THR A 16 9.45 -12.59 3.49
N VAL A 17 9.25 -11.80 4.55
CA VAL A 17 8.42 -10.59 4.52
C VAL A 17 8.94 -9.60 3.48
N GLN A 18 10.24 -9.34 3.47
CA GLN A 18 10.83 -8.38 2.53
C GLN A 18 10.63 -8.82 1.07
N LYS A 19 10.82 -10.11 0.80
CA LYS A 19 10.59 -10.68 -0.53
C LYS A 19 9.13 -10.55 -0.95
N LEU A 20 8.20 -11.02 -0.11
CA LEU A 20 6.76 -10.94 -0.40
C LEU A 20 6.30 -9.50 -0.64
N HIS A 21 6.85 -8.55 0.12
CA HIS A 21 6.55 -7.13 -0.06
C HIS A 21 7.08 -6.62 -1.41
N ASN A 22 8.33 -6.91 -1.75
CA ASN A 22 8.91 -6.52 -3.03
C ASN A 22 8.11 -7.09 -4.22
N ASP A 23 7.75 -8.37 -4.13
CA ASP A 23 6.95 -9.05 -5.16
C ASP A 23 5.56 -8.42 -5.29
N TYR A 24 4.88 -8.18 -4.16
CA TYR A 24 3.59 -7.48 -4.14
C TYR A 24 3.71 -6.11 -4.82
N TYR A 25 4.70 -5.29 -4.45
CA TYR A 25 4.91 -3.96 -5.05
C TYR A 25 5.19 -4.01 -6.54
N ALA A 26 6.04 -4.94 -6.99
CA ALA A 26 6.34 -5.14 -8.40
C ALA A 26 5.07 -5.49 -9.19
N GLN A 27 4.29 -6.48 -8.69
CA GLN A 27 3.06 -6.96 -9.33
C GLN A 27 1.95 -5.91 -9.40
N THR A 28 1.93 -4.96 -8.46
CA THR A 28 0.86 -3.94 -8.36
C THR A 28 1.30 -2.55 -8.80
N SER A 29 2.57 -2.37 -9.19
CA SER A 29 3.14 -1.09 -9.61
C SER A 29 2.32 -0.40 -10.71
N ALA A 30 2.05 -1.11 -11.81
CA ALA A 30 1.26 -0.62 -12.94
C ALA A 30 -0.18 -0.25 -12.54
N LEU A 31 -0.84 -1.09 -11.72
CA LEU A 31 -2.19 -0.81 -11.23
C LEU A 31 -2.25 0.45 -10.36
N ARG A 32 -1.24 0.66 -9.50
CA ARG A 32 -1.15 1.89 -8.68
C ARG A 32 -0.89 3.12 -9.55
N GLN A 33 -0.03 3.01 -10.56
CA GLN A 33 0.21 4.10 -11.51
C GLN A 33 -1.07 4.46 -12.29
N GLN A 34 -1.81 3.46 -12.78
CA GLN A 34 -3.10 3.68 -13.44
C GLN A 34 -4.11 4.34 -12.50
N LEU A 35 -4.23 3.86 -11.26
CA LEU A 35 -5.14 4.47 -10.28
C LEU A 35 -4.75 5.92 -9.98
N GLN A 36 -3.45 6.22 -9.88
CA GLN A 36 -2.97 7.57 -9.65
C GLN A 36 -3.26 8.50 -10.85
N SER A 37 -3.05 8.01 -12.07
CA SER A 37 -3.41 8.74 -13.28
C SER A 37 -4.92 9.07 -13.32
N LYS A 38 -5.77 8.08 -13.01
CA LYS A 38 -7.23 8.28 -12.95
C LYS A 38 -7.66 9.26 -11.87
N ARG A 39 -6.97 9.29 -10.72
CA ARG A 39 -7.20 10.32 -9.68
C ARG A 39 -6.90 11.73 -10.18
N TYR A 40 -5.83 11.91 -10.96
CA TYR A 40 -5.54 13.22 -11.57
C TYR A 40 -6.61 13.61 -12.60
N GLU A 41 -7.03 12.68 -13.44
CA GLU A 41 -8.12 12.89 -14.39
C GLU A 41 -9.43 13.29 -13.69
N TYR A 42 -9.82 12.53 -12.66
CA TYR A 42 -10.99 12.81 -11.84
C TYR A 42 -10.94 14.21 -11.22
N ASN A 43 -9.81 14.58 -10.61
CA ASN A 43 -9.64 15.90 -10.03
C ASN A 43 -9.68 17.02 -11.08
N ALA A 44 -9.05 16.81 -12.25
CA ALA A 44 -9.09 17.76 -13.34
C ALA A 44 -10.53 18.01 -13.81
N LEU A 45 -11.32 16.95 -13.98
CA LEU A 45 -12.73 17.03 -14.36
C LEU A 45 -13.58 17.78 -13.32
N LEU A 46 -13.32 17.59 -12.03
CA LEU A 46 -14.00 18.31 -10.95
C LEU A 46 -13.67 19.81 -10.93
N THR A 47 -12.45 20.19 -11.31
CA THR A 47 -11.99 21.59 -11.31
C THR A 47 -12.27 22.35 -12.61
N ALA A 48 -12.87 21.71 -13.61
CA ALA A 48 -13.21 22.35 -14.87
C ALA A 48 -14.30 23.43 -14.67
N GLN A 49 -14.29 24.48 -15.51
CA GLN A 49 -15.31 25.55 -15.47
C GLN A 49 -16.75 25.02 -15.59
N LYS A 50 -16.93 23.93 -16.34
CA LYS A 50 -18.19 23.22 -16.46
C LYS A 50 -17.93 21.72 -16.25
N PRO A 51 -18.08 21.22 -15.01
CA PRO A 51 -17.91 19.81 -14.70
C PRO A 51 -18.87 18.94 -15.52
N ASP A 52 -18.35 17.86 -16.09
CA ASP A 52 -19.10 16.87 -16.87
C ASP A 52 -19.37 15.67 -15.96
N SER A 53 -20.60 15.59 -15.40
CA SER A 53 -20.97 14.55 -14.44
C SER A 53 -20.82 13.15 -15.01
N GLY A 54 -21.15 12.93 -16.29
CA GLY A 54 -21.04 11.62 -16.93
C GLY A 54 -19.59 11.13 -17.00
N LYS A 55 -18.65 12.03 -17.35
CA LYS A 55 -17.22 11.69 -17.34
C LYS A 55 -16.67 11.48 -15.93
N ILE A 56 -17.09 12.29 -14.97
CA ILE A 56 -16.67 12.17 -13.58
C ILE A 56 -17.10 10.82 -13.00
N GLU A 57 -18.36 10.42 -13.23
CA GLU A 57 -18.90 9.12 -12.81
C GLU A 57 -18.18 7.95 -13.50
N ALA A 58 -17.92 8.05 -14.81
CA ALA A 58 -17.18 7.02 -15.54
C ALA A 58 -15.76 6.82 -14.98
N VAL A 59 -15.02 7.92 -14.75
CA VAL A 59 -13.67 7.84 -14.16
C VAL A 59 -13.73 7.29 -12.73
N ALA A 60 -14.75 7.64 -11.95
CA ALA A 60 -14.95 7.08 -10.61
C ALA A 60 -15.15 5.54 -10.65
N GLN A 61 -15.96 5.04 -11.58
CA GLN A 61 -16.16 3.59 -11.78
C GLN A 61 -14.87 2.88 -12.20
N GLU A 62 -14.09 3.47 -13.11
CA GLU A 62 -12.78 2.93 -13.50
C GLU A 62 -11.81 2.87 -12.31
N MET A 63 -11.80 3.90 -11.47
CA MET A 63 -11.01 3.93 -10.24
C MET A 63 -11.44 2.83 -9.26
N GLU A 64 -12.74 2.57 -9.12
CA GLU A 64 -13.26 1.49 -8.28
C GLU A 64 -12.79 0.12 -8.78
N GLY A 65 -12.88 -0.15 -10.09
CA GLY A 65 -12.37 -1.39 -10.69
C GLY A 65 -10.86 -1.58 -10.48
N LEU A 66 -10.07 -0.49 -10.55
CA LEU A 66 -8.63 -0.55 -10.26
C LEU A 66 -8.34 -0.82 -8.78
N ARG A 67 -9.12 -0.23 -7.86
CA ARG A 67 -9.01 -0.48 -6.41
C ARG A 67 -9.34 -1.94 -6.09
N GLN A 68 -10.42 -2.48 -6.67
CA GLN A 68 -10.79 -3.87 -6.49
C GLN A 68 -9.65 -4.83 -6.89
N LYS A 69 -9.00 -4.57 -8.03
CA LYS A 69 -7.84 -5.37 -8.47
C LYS A 69 -6.66 -5.26 -7.49
N LEU A 70 -6.37 -4.06 -6.97
CA LEU A 70 -5.33 -3.87 -5.96
C LEU A 70 -5.65 -4.60 -4.65
N ASP A 71 -6.90 -4.57 -4.22
CA ASP A 71 -7.36 -5.24 -3.01
C ASP A 71 -7.27 -6.76 -3.14
N GLN A 72 -7.59 -7.32 -4.31
CA GLN A 72 -7.38 -8.75 -4.59
C GLN A 72 -5.89 -9.15 -4.46
N GLN A 73 -4.97 -8.31 -4.95
CA GLN A 73 -3.53 -8.57 -4.79
C GLN A 73 -3.08 -8.43 -3.34
N ARG A 74 -3.67 -7.48 -2.59
CA ARG A 74 -3.40 -7.30 -1.17
C ARG A 74 -3.86 -8.51 -0.35
N VAL A 75 -5.02 -9.07 -0.66
CA VAL A 75 -5.53 -10.29 -0.01
C VAL A 75 -4.55 -11.45 -0.23
N LYS A 76 -4.03 -11.64 -1.45
CA LYS A 76 -3.02 -12.67 -1.72
C LYS A 76 -1.74 -12.46 -0.92
N PHE A 77 -1.28 -11.22 -0.80
CA PHE A 77 -0.13 -10.88 0.02
C PHE A 77 -0.37 -11.15 1.51
N ASP A 78 -1.53 -10.75 2.05
CA ASP A 78 -1.92 -11.01 3.44
C ASP A 78 -1.99 -12.52 3.74
N ILE A 79 -2.52 -13.32 2.80
CA ILE A 79 -2.54 -14.79 2.91
C ILE A 79 -1.11 -15.35 2.95
N ALA A 80 -0.25 -14.93 2.04
CA ALA A 80 1.15 -15.40 2.00
C ALA A 80 1.93 -15.05 3.27
N LEU A 81 1.67 -13.89 3.88
CA LEU A 81 2.23 -13.52 5.18
C LEU A 81 1.73 -14.45 6.29
N ALA A 82 0.43 -14.74 6.32
CA ALA A 82 -0.16 -15.64 7.32
C ALA A 82 0.39 -17.07 7.20
N GLU A 83 0.54 -17.58 5.97
CA GLU A 83 1.15 -18.89 5.68
C GLU A 83 2.63 -18.94 6.11
N ALA A 84 3.36 -17.82 6.00
CA ALA A 84 4.73 -17.69 6.51
C ALA A 84 4.83 -17.54 8.04
N GLY A 85 3.71 -17.60 8.75
CA GLY A 85 3.66 -17.44 10.21
C GLY A 85 3.97 -16.01 10.68
N VAL A 86 3.81 -15.02 9.80
CA VAL A 86 4.05 -13.60 10.10
C VAL A 86 2.74 -12.97 10.60
N PRO A 87 2.68 -12.46 11.85
CA PRO A 87 1.49 -11.81 12.36
C PRO A 87 1.09 -10.59 11.51
N ARG A 88 -0.22 -10.37 11.36
CA ARG A 88 -0.76 -9.21 10.66
C ARG A 88 -0.32 -7.93 11.39
N GLY A 89 0.53 -7.12 10.76
CA GLY A 89 1.16 -5.92 11.36
C GLY A 89 2.62 -6.09 11.78
N ALA A 90 3.15 -7.32 11.82
CA ALA A 90 4.58 -7.59 12.09
C ALA A 90 5.48 -7.37 10.86
N GLY A 91 4.90 -7.11 9.69
CA GLY A 91 5.61 -6.78 8.45
C GLY A 91 5.22 -5.39 7.97
N MET A 92 5.85 -4.36 8.53
CA MET A 92 5.86 -2.99 8.00
C MET A 92 4.47 -2.35 7.79
N GLY A 93 3.69 -2.18 8.87
CA GLY A 93 2.52 -1.28 8.87
C GLY A 93 2.93 0.20 8.98
N TYR A 94 2.35 1.05 8.13
CA TYR A 94 2.20 2.53 8.18
C TYR A 94 2.95 3.33 9.29
N GLY A 95 4.27 3.19 9.39
CA GLY A 95 5.06 3.91 10.41
C GLY A 95 6.55 3.53 10.54
N GLY A 96 7.06 2.64 9.69
CA GLY A 96 8.45 2.14 9.75
C GLY A 96 9.49 3.09 9.15
N CYS A 97 9.49 4.36 9.56
CA CYS A 97 10.63 5.27 9.41
C CYS A 97 10.51 6.46 10.38
N ARG A 98 10.53 6.18 11.70
CA ARG A 98 10.86 7.21 12.68
C ARG A 98 11.60 6.59 13.87
N GLY A 99 12.89 6.96 13.98
CA GLY A 99 13.58 6.98 15.26
C GLY A 99 14.74 5.99 15.41
N SER A 100 15.87 6.24 14.75
CA SER A 100 17.19 6.06 15.38
C SER A 100 18.30 6.77 14.59
N ALA A 101 18.44 8.05 14.87
CA ALA A 101 19.65 8.88 14.75
C ALA A 101 19.21 10.27 15.25
N GLY A 102 19.15 10.48 16.55
CA GLY A 102 20.34 10.78 17.33
C GLY A 102 20.26 12.25 17.69
N GLY A 103 19.56 12.55 18.77
CA GLY A 103 19.67 13.85 19.40
C GLY A 103 21.13 14.04 19.82
N HIS A 104 21.80 15.00 19.21
CA HIS A 104 22.94 15.67 19.81
C HIS A 104 22.59 17.14 19.94
N MET A 105 22.66 17.58 21.19
CA MET A 105 22.65 18.98 21.61
C MET A 105 23.86 19.71 21.04
N ALA A 106 23.65 20.94 20.55
CA ALA A 106 24.46 22.15 20.72
C ALA A 106 24.06 23.18 19.65
#